data_AF-A0A2A4JJP9-F1
#
_entry.id   AF-A0A2A4JJP9-F1
#
_cell.length_a   1.000
_cell.length_b   1.000
_cell.length_c   1.000
_cell.angle_alpha   90.00
_cell.angle_beta   90.00
_cell.angle_gamma   90.00
#
_symmetry.space_group_name_H-M   'P 1'
#
loop_
_entity.id
_entity.type
_entity.pdbx_description
1 polymer ?
#
loop_
_entity_poly.entity_id
_entity_poly.type
_entity_poly.pdbx_seq_one_letter_code
_entity_poly.pdbx_strand_id
1 'polypeptide(L)'
;MLNWKVLNENLGSDHLLIKISFSCISSVRMTSKRNFKVANWEKYTTSLNEYFAQISSSISNESVQSLYDTFIRVVNKATDEHIPILKTVTDPNKCFQPKPYWNPSLAKLVAQRRLALSQFRKNPTPYNLNILEGKTLEAKEAIRQAKTTDWQNYCSSIDEQTSSSEMWKRMRWAKGFGSPNTNSQVSSEQKVELLSNLTPRLCSFGDARVSFT
;
A
#
# COMPACT_ATOMS: atom_id res chain seq x y z
N MET A 1 8.53 15.76 -13.72
CA MET A 1 9.89 15.25 -13.92
C MET A 1 10.00 13.83 -13.38
N LEU A 2 10.43 12.89 -14.20
CA LEU A 2 10.64 11.47 -13.87
C LEU A 2 12.13 11.25 -13.59
N ASN A 3 12.46 10.66 -12.43
CA ASN A 3 13.81 10.28 -12.03
C ASN A 3 13.78 8.83 -11.58
N TRP A 4 14.77 8.03 -11.98
CA TRP A 4 14.90 6.67 -11.47
C TRP A 4 16.34 6.36 -11.11
N LYS A 5 16.53 5.43 -10.17
CA LYS A 5 17.85 4.91 -9.79
C LYS A 5 17.77 3.49 -9.27
N VAL A 6 18.81 2.70 -9.52
CA VAL A 6 19.02 1.41 -8.87
C VAL A 6 19.57 1.66 -7.46
N LEU A 7 18.97 1.04 -6.45
CA LEU A 7 19.43 1.11 -5.08
C LEU A 7 20.48 0.03 -4.80
N ASN A 8 21.42 0.32 -3.89
CA ASN A 8 22.33 -0.68 -3.32
C ASN A 8 21.65 -1.47 -2.21
N GLU A 9 20.51 -2.07 -2.53
CA GLU A 9 19.72 -2.91 -1.64
C GLU A 9 18.97 -3.94 -2.49
N ASN A 10 18.99 -5.19 -2.03
CA ASN A 10 18.34 -6.32 -2.67
C ASN A 10 17.27 -6.97 -1.78
N LEU A 11 17.08 -6.48 -0.55
CA LEU A 11 16.15 -7.02 0.46
C LEU A 11 16.30 -8.52 0.70
N GLY A 12 17.48 -9.09 0.41
CA GLY A 12 17.74 -10.52 0.50
C GLY A 12 17.33 -11.36 -0.71
N SER A 13 16.86 -10.74 -1.80
CA SER A 13 16.76 -11.34 -3.14
C SER A 13 18.11 -11.21 -3.88
N ASP A 14 18.21 -11.89 -4.99
CA ASP A 14 19.21 -11.73 -6.05
C ASP A 14 19.02 -10.43 -6.88
N HIS A 15 17.82 -9.86 -6.89
CA HIS A 15 17.51 -8.63 -7.62
C HIS A 15 17.69 -7.35 -6.80
N LEU A 16 18.05 -6.27 -7.47
CA LEU A 16 18.21 -4.94 -6.87
C LEU A 16 16.95 -4.12 -7.03
N LEU A 17 16.66 -3.28 -6.03
CA LEU A 17 15.52 -2.39 -6.09
C LEU A 17 15.75 -1.25 -7.08
N ILE A 18 14.74 -0.97 -7.90
CA ILE A 18 14.68 0.23 -8.74
C ILE A 18 13.73 1.22 -8.06
N LYS A 19 14.25 2.39 -7.69
CA LYS A 19 13.45 3.50 -7.16
C LYS A 19 13.11 4.45 -8.30
N ILE A 20 11.83 4.61 -8.58
CA ILE A 20 11.30 5.59 -9.54
C ILE A 20 10.60 6.69 -8.74
N SER A 21 10.92 7.94 -9.04
CA SER A 21 10.36 9.14 -8.43
C SER A 21 9.80 10.01 -9.55
N PHE A 22 8.53 10.36 -9.47
CA PHE A 22 7.89 11.22 -10.47
C PHE A 22 7.00 12.22 -9.77
N SER A 23 6.92 13.43 -10.34
CA SER A 23 5.93 14.42 -9.95
C SER A 23 4.57 13.96 -10.49
N CYS A 24 3.75 13.35 -9.65
CA CYS A 24 2.34 13.19 -9.94
C CYS A 24 1.63 14.47 -9.49
N ILE A 25 0.82 15.10 -10.36
CA ILE A 25 -0.28 15.95 -9.89
C ILE A 25 -1.30 14.99 -9.32
N SER A 26 -0.99 14.48 -8.14
CA SER A 26 -1.90 13.70 -7.35
C SER A 26 -2.91 14.69 -6.79
N SER A 27 -3.91 15.07 -7.59
CA SER A 27 -5.24 14.89 -7.02
C SER A 27 -5.38 13.38 -6.89
N VAL A 28 -4.76 12.78 -5.86
CA VAL A 28 -5.30 11.53 -5.35
C VAL A 28 -6.69 11.98 -4.93
N ARG A 29 -7.66 11.89 -5.83
CA ARG A 29 -9.05 11.78 -5.44
C ARG A 29 -9.01 10.46 -4.73
N MET A 30 -8.69 10.53 -3.43
CA MET A 30 -9.06 9.50 -2.52
C MET A 30 -10.55 9.44 -2.73
N THR A 31 -11.01 8.47 -3.53
CA THR A 31 -12.43 8.26 -3.68
C THR A 31 -12.85 7.91 -2.27
N SER A 32 -13.54 8.86 -1.64
CA SER A 32 -13.99 8.79 -0.27
C SER A 32 -15.06 7.71 -0.19
N LYS A 33 -14.65 6.44 -0.27
CA LYS A 33 -15.57 5.32 -0.22
C LYS A 33 -16.31 5.40 1.10
N ARG A 34 -17.63 5.34 1.05
CA ARG A 34 -18.47 5.41 2.24
C ARG A 34 -18.37 4.12 3.05
N ASN A 35 -18.35 4.24 4.38
CA ASN A 35 -18.32 3.11 5.29
C ASN A 35 -19.75 2.76 5.72
N PHE A 36 -20.47 2.04 4.84
CA PHE A 36 -21.86 1.64 5.06
C PHE A 36 -22.05 0.72 6.28
N LYS A 37 -20.99 0.08 6.79
CA LYS A 37 -21.07 -0.82 7.95
C LYS A 37 -21.29 -0.10 9.27
N VAL A 38 -20.86 1.17 9.36
CA VAL A 38 -20.98 2.00 10.58
C VAL A 38 -21.91 3.18 10.35
N ALA A 39 -22.62 3.20 9.22
CA ALA A 39 -23.58 4.25 8.91
C ALA A 39 -24.71 4.26 9.93
N ASN A 40 -25.14 5.45 10.35
CA ASN A 40 -26.34 5.60 11.18
C ASN A 40 -27.56 5.68 10.25
N TRP A 41 -28.09 4.53 9.88
CA TRP A 41 -29.22 4.44 8.94
C TRP A 41 -30.51 5.07 9.47
N GLU A 42 -30.71 5.05 10.79
CA GLU A 42 -31.86 5.70 11.42
C GLU A 42 -31.80 7.22 11.24
N LYS A 43 -30.70 7.86 11.65
CA LYS A 43 -30.52 9.31 11.48
C LYS A 43 -30.47 9.74 10.02
N TYR A 44 -29.87 8.93 9.16
CA TYR A 44 -29.88 9.15 7.71
C TYR A 44 -31.31 9.23 7.19
N THR A 45 -32.16 8.25 7.55
CA THR A 45 -33.55 8.17 7.09
C THR A 45 -34.37 9.35 7.62
N THR A 46 -34.25 9.66 8.91
CA THR A 46 -34.95 10.79 9.54
C THR A 46 -34.58 12.11 8.87
N SER A 47 -33.27 12.38 8.72
CA SER A 47 -32.80 13.64 8.12
C SER A 47 -33.20 13.76 6.65
N LEU A 48 -33.17 12.64 5.91
CA LEU A 48 -33.59 12.60 4.51
C LEU A 48 -35.07 12.94 4.36
N ASN A 49 -35.94 12.37 5.21
CA ASN A 49 -37.37 12.69 5.23
C ASN A 49 -37.62 14.16 5.60
N GLU A 50 -36.91 14.71 6.59
CA GLU A 50 -36.99 16.12 6.97
C GLU A 50 -36.58 17.05 5.82
N TYR A 51 -35.49 16.73 5.11
CA TYR A 51 -35.03 17.52 3.97
C TYR A 51 -36.01 17.51 2.82
N PHE A 52 -36.61 16.35 2.49
CA PHE A 52 -37.63 16.29 1.46
C PHE A 52 -38.93 17.00 1.86
N ALA A 53 -39.33 16.93 3.13
CA ALA A 53 -40.48 17.67 3.64
C ALA A 53 -40.31 19.19 3.48
N GLN A 54 -39.13 19.73 3.80
CA GLN A 54 -38.83 21.16 3.66
C GLN A 54 -38.81 21.65 2.20
N ILE A 55 -38.49 20.76 1.25
CA ILE A 55 -38.43 21.11 -0.18
C ILE A 55 -39.81 20.98 -0.83
N SER A 56 -40.66 20.06 -0.36
CA SER A 56 -41.99 19.80 -0.92
C SER A 56 -42.89 21.04 -0.99
N SER A 57 -42.67 22.03 -0.12
CA SER A 57 -43.40 23.31 -0.12
C SER A 57 -42.96 24.30 -1.21
N SER A 58 -41.87 24.03 -1.92
CA SER A 58 -41.15 25.02 -2.76
C SER A 58 -41.09 24.65 -4.25
N ILE A 59 -41.69 23.52 -4.65
CA ILE A 59 -41.48 22.86 -5.95
C ILE A 59 -42.30 23.46 -7.12
N SER A 60 -43.18 24.43 -6.89
CA SER A 60 -44.02 24.96 -7.97
C SER A 60 -43.19 25.72 -9.02
N ASN A 61 -43.21 25.22 -10.26
CA ASN A 61 -42.60 25.78 -11.48
C ASN A 61 -41.10 25.49 -11.75
N GLU A 62 -40.50 24.45 -11.17
CA GLU A 62 -39.13 24.04 -11.52
C GLU A 62 -39.06 23.12 -12.75
N SER A 63 -37.95 23.18 -13.49
CA SER A 63 -37.66 22.24 -14.59
C SER A 63 -37.31 20.85 -14.05
N VAL A 64 -37.53 19.81 -14.87
CA VAL A 64 -37.18 18.42 -14.51
C VAL A 64 -35.71 18.27 -14.09
N GLN A 65 -34.80 18.99 -14.75
CA GLN A 65 -33.38 18.98 -14.39
C GLN A 65 -33.14 19.58 -12.99
N SER A 66 -33.80 20.69 -12.66
CA SER A 66 -33.70 21.32 -11.33
C SER A 66 -34.19 20.40 -10.21
N LEU A 67 -35.29 19.67 -10.47
CA LEU A 67 -35.82 18.68 -9.54
C LEU A 67 -34.82 17.53 -9.30
N TYR A 68 -34.22 17.02 -10.38
CA TYR A 68 -33.20 15.97 -10.30
C TYR A 68 -31.96 16.45 -9.52
N ASP A 69 -31.46 17.65 -9.82
CA ASP A 69 -30.29 18.21 -9.14
C ASP A 69 -30.57 18.44 -7.64
N THR A 70 -31.79 18.87 -7.31
CA THR A 70 -32.25 19.02 -5.93
C THR A 70 -32.33 17.67 -5.22
N PHE A 71 -32.89 16.64 -5.86
CA PHE A 71 -32.92 15.28 -5.31
C PHE A 71 -31.51 14.77 -4.99
N ILE A 72 -30.59 14.86 -5.96
CA ILE A 72 -29.20 14.43 -5.79
C ILE A 72 -28.51 15.21 -4.67
N ARG A 73 -28.73 16.52 -4.58
CA ARG A 73 -28.19 17.36 -3.51
C ARG A 73 -28.67 16.93 -2.13
N VAL A 74 -29.96 16.62 -1.96
CA VAL A 74 -30.54 16.18 -0.69
C VAL A 74 -29.95 14.83 -0.27
N VAL A 75 -29.90 13.87 -1.20
CA VAL A 75 -29.34 12.54 -0.95
C VAL A 75 -27.86 12.64 -0.57
N ASN A 76 -27.08 13.45 -1.29
CA ASN A 76 -25.68 13.67 -0.99
C ASN A 76 -25.49 14.34 0.38
N LYS A 77 -26.30 15.34 0.72
CA LYS A 77 -26.24 16.00 2.04
C LYS A 77 -26.49 15.03 3.18
N ALA A 78 -27.57 14.25 3.13
CA ALA A 78 -27.86 13.25 4.16
C ALA A 78 -26.76 12.17 4.23
N THR A 79 -26.22 11.78 3.07
CA THR A 79 -25.10 10.84 2.97
C THR A 79 -23.84 11.39 3.63
N ASP A 80 -23.51 12.66 3.43
CA ASP A 80 -22.32 13.31 4.00
C ASP A 80 -22.41 13.45 5.51
N GLU A 81 -23.60 13.66 6.05
CA GLU A 81 -23.84 13.83 7.49
C GLU A 81 -23.84 12.49 8.26
N HIS A 82 -24.42 11.44 7.68
CA HIS A 82 -24.74 10.20 8.42
C HIS A 82 -24.01 8.95 7.95
N ILE A 83 -23.35 9.02 6.79
CA ILE A 83 -22.56 7.90 6.26
C ILE A 83 -21.09 8.31 6.24
N PRO A 84 -20.30 7.88 7.24
CA PRO A 84 -18.92 8.32 7.34
C PRO A 84 -18.07 7.78 6.21
N ILE A 85 -17.02 8.51 5.87
CA ILE A 85 -16.02 8.09 4.88
C ILE A 85 -15.12 7.01 5.50
N LEU A 86 -14.76 5.99 4.71
CA LEU A 86 -13.74 5.02 5.08
C LEU A 86 -12.43 5.76 5.37
N LYS A 87 -11.92 5.61 6.60
CA LYS A 87 -10.62 6.13 7.00
C LYS A 87 -9.57 5.54 6.05
N THR A 88 -9.07 6.37 5.16
CA THR A 88 -7.91 6.03 4.36
C THR A 88 -6.67 6.43 5.15
N VAL A 89 -5.66 5.58 5.14
CA VAL A 89 -4.32 5.93 5.62
C VAL A 89 -3.79 7.09 4.78
N THR A 90 -3.87 8.31 5.32
CA THR A 90 -3.39 9.54 4.67
C THR A 90 -1.88 9.74 4.84
N ASP A 91 -1.29 9.14 5.87
CA ASP A 91 0.14 9.14 6.12
C ASP A 91 0.65 7.70 6.29
N PRO A 92 1.32 7.14 5.26
CA PRO A 92 1.91 5.80 5.32
C PRO A 92 2.90 5.63 6.48
N ASN A 93 3.57 6.70 6.90
CA ASN A 93 4.57 6.65 7.97
C ASN A 93 3.92 6.52 9.35
N LYS A 94 2.72 7.09 9.56
CA LYS A 94 1.98 6.95 10.82
C LYS A 94 1.37 5.55 11.00
N CYS A 95 1.19 4.80 9.93
CA CYS A 95 0.58 3.47 9.97
C CYS A 95 1.59 2.33 9.78
N PHE A 96 2.87 2.63 9.55
CA PHE A 96 3.88 1.59 9.46
C PHE A 96 4.13 1.00 10.85
N GLN A 97 3.59 -0.20 11.06
CA GLN A 97 3.93 -1.03 12.21
C GLN A 97 4.91 -2.10 11.74
N PRO A 98 6.19 -2.04 12.17
CA PRO A 98 7.13 -3.10 11.86
C PRO A 98 6.62 -4.43 12.44
N LYS A 99 7.09 -5.54 11.88
CA LYS A 99 6.74 -6.86 12.41
C LYS A 99 7.21 -6.98 13.87
N PRO A 100 6.49 -7.70 14.74
CA PRO A 100 6.86 -7.79 16.16
C PRO A 100 8.26 -8.33 16.45
N TYR A 101 8.77 -9.24 15.60
CA TYR A 101 10.16 -9.70 15.68
C TYR A 101 11.22 -8.66 15.28
N TRP A 102 10.82 -7.54 14.67
CA TRP A 102 11.74 -6.52 14.16
C TRP A 102 12.20 -5.60 15.28
N ASN A 103 13.52 -5.47 15.44
CA ASN A 103 14.13 -4.66 16.50
C ASN A 103 15.35 -3.88 15.98
N PRO A 104 15.86 -2.89 16.75
CA PRO A 104 17.01 -2.08 16.33
C PRO A 104 18.28 -2.88 16.02
N SER A 105 18.51 -4.01 16.70
CA SER A 105 19.66 -4.87 16.45
C SER A 105 19.59 -5.52 15.06
N LEU A 106 18.42 -6.02 14.65
CA LEU A 106 18.22 -6.53 13.29
C LEU A 106 18.36 -5.43 12.24
N ALA A 107 17.86 -4.22 12.52
CA ALA A 107 18.03 -3.08 11.63
C ALA A 107 19.51 -2.75 11.41
N LYS A 108 20.33 -2.82 12.47
CA LYS A 108 21.79 -2.65 12.40
C LYS A 108 22.45 -3.71 11.53
N LEU A 109 22.11 -4.98 11.69
CA LEU A 109 22.66 -6.08 10.88
C LEU A 109 22.32 -5.91 9.39
N VAL A 110 21.08 -5.54 9.08
CA VAL A 110 20.66 -5.25 7.70
C VAL A 110 21.40 -4.04 7.15
N ALA A 111 21.62 -2.99 7.95
CA ALA A 111 22.43 -1.84 7.54
C ALA A 111 23.89 -2.22 7.23
N GLN A 112 24.50 -3.09 8.04
CA GLN A 112 25.86 -3.60 7.78
C GLN A 112 25.93 -4.42 6.50
N ARG A 113 24.95 -5.29 6.25
CA ARG A 113 24.84 -6.04 4.99
C ARG A 113 24.77 -5.08 3.78
N ARG A 114 23.96 -4.03 3.87
CA ARG A 114 23.84 -3.00 2.80
C ARG A 114 25.16 -2.27 2.57
N LEU A 115 25.89 -1.95 3.63
CA LEU A 115 27.20 -1.32 3.53
C LEU A 115 28.20 -2.24 2.81
N ALA A 116 28.25 -3.51 3.19
CA ALA A 116 29.09 -4.52 2.54
C ALA A 116 28.72 -4.70 1.05
N LEU A 117 27.43 -4.73 0.72
CA LEU A 117 26.96 -4.78 -0.67
C LEU A 117 27.42 -3.55 -1.44
N SER A 118 27.30 -2.36 -0.85
CA SER A 118 27.77 -1.13 -1.48
C SER A 118 29.29 -1.12 -1.68
N GLN A 119 30.08 -1.72 -0.78
CA GLN A 119 31.53 -1.82 -0.91
C GLN A 119 31.92 -2.81 -2.01
N PHE A 120 31.34 -4.00 -2.00
CA PHE A 120 31.57 -5.02 -3.04
C PHE A 120 31.23 -4.50 -4.43
N ARG A 121 30.11 -3.79 -4.59
CA ARG A 121 29.73 -3.18 -5.88
C ARG A 121 30.69 -2.10 -6.37
N LYS A 122 31.33 -1.37 -5.45
CA LYS A 122 32.33 -0.34 -5.81
C LYS A 122 33.67 -0.98 -6.15
N ASN A 123 34.03 -2.08 -5.47
CA ASN A 123 35.29 -2.78 -5.66
C ASN A 123 35.08 -4.30 -5.52
N PRO A 124 34.79 -5.03 -6.60
CA PRO A 124 34.39 -6.44 -6.56
C PRO A 124 35.61 -7.36 -6.41
N THR A 125 36.20 -7.39 -5.21
CA THR A 125 37.31 -8.27 -4.87
C THR A 125 36.83 -9.52 -4.11
N PRO A 126 37.59 -10.63 -4.13
CA PRO A 126 37.27 -11.82 -3.32
C PRO A 126 37.15 -11.51 -1.83
N TYR A 127 37.97 -10.58 -1.32
CA TYR A 127 37.90 -10.11 0.06
C TYR A 127 36.55 -9.43 0.37
N ASN A 128 36.11 -8.51 -0.50
CA ASN A 128 34.84 -7.81 -0.31
C ASN A 128 33.63 -8.74 -0.50
N LEU A 129 33.75 -9.75 -1.36
CA LEU A 129 32.73 -10.80 -1.51
C LEU A 129 32.57 -11.59 -0.21
N ASN A 130 33.67 -12.05 0.39
CA ASN A 130 33.64 -12.77 1.67
C ASN A 130 32.97 -11.94 2.78
N ILE A 131 33.29 -10.65 2.89
CA ILE A 131 32.62 -9.74 3.83
C ILE A 131 31.11 -9.67 3.57
N LEU A 132 30.71 -9.51 2.31
CA LEU A 132 29.29 -9.46 1.93
C LEU A 132 28.57 -10.76 2.27
N GLU A 133 29.17 -11.91 1.99
CA GLU A 133 28.61 -13.23 2.29
C GLU A 133 28.45 -13.41 3.80
N GLY A 134 29.48 -13.11 4.58
CA GLY A 134 29.44 -13.18 6.04
C GLY A 134 28.34 -12.29 6.63
N LYS A 135 28.26 -11.02 6.20
CA LYS A 135 27.20 -10.09 6.65
C LYS A 135 25.81 -10.47 6.17
N THR A 136 25.71 -11.12 5.02
CA THR A 136 24.44 -11.66 4.52
C THR A 136 23.97 -12.83 5.37
N LEU A 137 24.86 -13.76 5.71
CA LEU A 137 24.56 -14.90 6.56
C LEU A 137 24.17 -14.46 7.97
N GLU A 138 24.97 -13.58 8.59
CA GLU A 138 24.71 -13.03 9.93
C GLU A 138 23.31 -12.39 10.02
N ALA A 139 22.96 -11.54 9.04
CA ALA A 139 21.64 -10.91 9.01
C ALA A 139 20.51 -11.94 8.79
N LYS A 140 20.72 -12.94 7.91
CA LYS A 140 19.74 -14.01 7.65
C LYS A 140 19.47 -14.84 8.90
N GLU A 141 20.52 -15.25 9.61
CA GLU A 141 20.42 -16.07 10.82
C GLU A 141 19.71 -15.31 11.94
N ALA A 142 20.10 -14.07 12.21
CA ALA A 142 19.49 -13.25 13.23
C ALA A 142 17.99 -12.99 12.95
N ILE A 143 17.63 -12.71 11.69
CA ILE A 143 16.22 -12.55 11.30
C ILE A 143 15.44 -13.86 11.47
N ARG A 144 16.05 -15.00 11.11
CA ARG A 144 15.42 -16.32 11.28
C ARG A 144 15.16 -16.60 12.76
N GLN A 145 16.17 -16.42 13.61
CA GLN A 145 16.05 -16.60 15.06
C GLN A 145 14.97 -15.70 15.65
N ALA A 146 14.98 -14.41 15.33
CA ALA A 146 13.98 -13.47 15.83
C ALA A 146 12.55 -13.87 15.42
N LYS A 147 12.34 -14.29 14.16
CA LYS A 147 11.04 -14.81 13.69
C LYS A 147 10.61 -16.05 14.47
N THR A 148 11.52 -16.99 14.69
CA THR A 148 11.25 -18.23 15.44
C THR A 148 10.88 -17.92 16.89
N THR A 149 11.65 -17.09 17.57
CA THR A 149 11.39 -16.70 18.97
C THR A 149 10.07 -15.94 19.10
N ASP A 150 9.79 -14.97 18.22
CA ASP A 150 8.51 -14.24 18.21
C ASP A 150 7.32 -15.18 17.99
N TRP A 151 7.47 -16.20 17.14
CA TRP A 151 6.43 -17.21 16.94
C TRP A 151 6.24 -18.10 18.16
N GLN A 152 7.33 -18.59 18.76
CA GLN A 152 7.29 -19.40 19.98
C GLN A 152 6.63 -18.63 21.13
N ASN A 153 7.05 -17.38 21.36
CA ASN A 153 6.48 -16.52 22.39
C ASN A 153 4.98 -16.30 22.18
N TYR A 154 4.56 -16.09 20.92
CA TYR A 154 3.13 -15.98 20.60
C TYR A 154 2.37 -17.27 20.92
N CYS A 155 2.88 -18.44 20.52
CA CYS A 155 2.25 -19.72 20.85
C CYS A 155 2.15 -19.94 22.36
N SER A 156 3.18 -19.55 23.12
CA SER A 156 3.19 -19.63 24.58
C SER A 156 2.25 -18.63 25.26
N SER A 157 1.86 -17.54 24.59
CA SER A 157 0.95 -16.54 25.14
C SER A 157 -0.53 -16.83 24.84
N ILE A 158 -0.85 -17.92 24.14
CA ILE A 158 -2.24 -18.28 23.83
C ILE A 158 -2.92 -18.80 25.11
N ASP A 159 -4.04 -18.19 25.46
CA ASP A 159 -4.86 -18.50 26.63
C ASP A 159 -6.36 -18.48 26.29
N GLU A 160 -7.22 -18.68 27.30
CA GLU A 160 -8.68 -18.68 27.15
C GLU A 160 -9.26 -17.32 26.68
N GLN A 161 -8.50 -16.23 26.83
CA GLN A 161 -8.89 -14.89 26.38
C GLN A 161 -8.50 -14.61 24.93
N THR A 162 -7.69 -15.50 24.32
CA THR A 162 -7.21 -15.33 22.97
C THR A 162 -8.30 -15.63 21.94
N SER A 163 -8.87 -14.59 21.33
CA SER A 163 -9.92 -14.75 20.32
C SER A 163 -9.44 -15.49 19.06
N SER A 164 -10.33 -16.27 18.44
CA SER A 164 -10.07 -16.96 17.16
C SER A 164 -9.67 -15.98 16.05
N SER A 165 -10.23 -14.76 16.04
CA SER A 165 -9.88 -13.70 15.10
C SER A 165 -8.41 -13.31 15.17
N GLU A 166 -7.87 -13.15 16.39
CA GLU A 166 -6.46 -12.80 16.60
C GLU A 166 -5.55 -13.96 16.17
N MET A 167 -5.91 -15.20 16.49
CA MET A 167 -5.19 -16.40 16.02
C MET A 167 -5.12 -16.47 14.49
N TRP A 168 -6.25 -16.26 13.81
CA TRP A 168 -6.29 -16.24 12.35
C TRP A 168 -5.48 -15.09 11.76
N LYS A 169 -5.50 -13.92 12.39
CA LYS A 169 -4.69 -12.77 11.97
C LYS A 169 -3.20 -13.08 12.07
N ARG A 170 -2.76 -13.69 13.18
CA ARG A 170 -1.37 -14.10 13.37
C ARG A 170 -0.94 -15.20 12.40
N MET A 171 -1.79 -16.20 12.17
CA MET A 171 -1.54 -17.29 11.21
C MET A 171 -1.35 -16.75 9.79
N ARG A 172 -2.20 -15.82 9.34
CA ARG A 172 -2.04 -15.16 8.03
C ARG A 172 -0.69 -14.44 7.93
N TRP A 173 -0.30 -13.73 8.99
CA TRP A 173 0.99 -13.05 9.03
C TRP A 173 2.18 -14.01 8.92
N ALA A 174 2.14 -15.14 9.64
CA ALA A 174 3.20 -16.15 9.60
C ALA A 174 3.35 -16.75 8.20
N LYS A 175 2.24 -17.00 7.50
CA LYS A 175 2.24 -17.49 6.10
C LYS A 175 2.62 -16.43 5.06
N GLY A 176 2.91 -15.19 5.47
CA GLY A 176 3.22 -14.11 4.55
C GLY A 176 1.99 -13.54 3.81
N PHE A 177 0.78 -13.97 4.17
CA PHE A 177 -0.45 -13.32 3.71
C PHE A 177 -0.59 -12.00 4.45
N GLY A 178 -0.06 -10.93 3.84
CA GLY A 178 -0.35 -9.57 4.26
C GLY A 178 -1.86 -9.33 4.24
N SER A 179 -2.35 -8.44 5.10
CA SER A 179 -3.66 -7.85 4.85
C SER A 179 -3.60 -7.22 3.46
N PRO A 180 -4.53 -7.51 2.54
CA PRO A 180 -4.53 -6.88 1.23
C PRO A 180 -4.71 -5.38 1.46
N ASN A 181 -3.60 -4.64 1.45
CA ASN A 181 -3.66 -3.20 1.54
C ASN A 181 -4.13 -2.73 0.16
N THR A 182 -5.41 -2.40 0.10
CA THR A 182 -6.09 -1.97 -1.11
C THR A 182 -5.86 -0.49 -1.35
N ASN A 183 -5.90 -0.13 -2.63
CA ASN A 183 -6.11 1.20 -3.21
C ASN A 183 -4.86 2.05 -3.49
N SER A 184 -4.11 1.65 -4.52
CA SER A 184 -3.59 2.63 -5.48
C SER A 184 -4.32 2.43 -6.82
N GLN A 185 -5.43 3.14 -7.02
CA GLN A 185 -6.01 3.30 -8.37
C GLN A 185 -5.21 4.37 -9.11
N VAL A 186 -4.02 4.00 -9.57
CA VAL A 186 -3.40 4.69 -10.71
C VAL A 186 -4.23 4.33 -11.94
N SER A 187 -4.68 5.31 -12.72
CA SER A 187 -5.48 5.03 -13.93
C SER A 187 -4.67 4.15 -14.89
N SER A 188 -5.36 3.38 -15.73
CA SER A 188 -4.68 2.53 -16.72
C SER A 188 -3.81 3.37 -17.67
N GLU A 189 -4.28 4.55 -18.04
CA GLU A 189 -3.57 5.52 -18.89
C GLU A 189 -2.30 6.03 -18.19
N GLN A 190 -2.40 6.41 -16.92
CA GLN A 190 -1.26 6.86 -16.13
C GLN A 190 -0.20 5.77 -15.98
N LYS A 191 -0.60 4.50 -15.85
CA LYS A 191 0.35 3.36 -15.82
C LYS A 191 1.08 3.19 -17.15
N VAL A 192 0.36 3.27 -18.26
CA VAL A 192 0.92 3.14 -19.62
C VAL A 192 1.86 4.30 -19.93
N GLU A 193 1.48 5.52 -19.60
CA GLU A 193 2.33 6.70 -19.74
C GLU A 193 3.63 6.56 -18.94
N LEU A 194 3.54 6.10 -17.69
CA LEU A 194 4.70 5.85 -16.84
C LEU A 194 5.63 4.79 -17.43
N LEU A 195 5.07 3.68 -17.91
CA LEU A 195 5.85 2.62 -18.56
C LEU A 195 6.54 3.13 -19.83
N SER A 196 5.83 3.91 -20.65
CA SER A 196 6.36 4.48 -21.89
C SER A 196 7.49 5.49 -21.66
N ASN A 197 7.51 6.16 -20.49
CA ASN A 197 8.59 7.06 -20.10
C ASN A 197 9.78 6.34 -19.44
N LEU A 198 9.59 5.10 -18.97
CA LEU A 198 10.63 4.27 -18.36
C LEU A 198 11.37 3.40 -19.37
N THR A 199 10.73 3.04 -20.47
CA THR A 199 11.38 2.39 -21.59
C THR A 199 11.96 3.47 -22.51
N PRO A 200 13.20 3.33 -23.01
CA PRO A 200 13.58 4.05 -24.23
C PRO A 200 12.48 3.78 -25.25
N ARG A 201 12.06 4.79 -26.03
CA ARG A 201 11.20 4.54 -27.20
C ARG A 201 11.93 3.49 -28.01
N LEU A 202 11.51 2.23 -27.91
CA LEU A 202 12.08 1.15 -28.67
C LEU A 202 11.96 1.63 -30.11
N CYS A 203 13.10 1.72 -30.79
CA CYS A 203 13.16 1.90 -32.22
C CYS A 203 12.05 1.05 -32.81
N SER A 204 11.23 1.66 -33.66
CA SER A 204 10.23 1.00 -34.47
C SER A 204 10.68 -0.42 -34.80
N PHE A 205 9.88 -1.42 -34.43
CA PHE A 205 10.06 -2.81 -34.85
C PHE A 205 10.18 -2.82 -36.38
N GLY A 206 11.41 -2.77 -36.86
CA GLY A 206 11.81 -2.87 -38.24
C GLY A 206 12.92 -3.90 -38.28
N ASP A 207 12.59 -5.05 -38.85
CA ASP A 207 13.53 -6.05 -39.35
C ASP A 207 14.65 -6.52 -38.42
N ALA A 208 14.30 -7.46 -37.53
CA ALA A 208 15.27 -8.44 -37.06
C ALA A 208 14.68 -9.85 -37.23
N ARG A 209 14.83 -10.41 -38.43
CA ARG A 209 14.80 -11.87 -38.62
C ARG A 209 16.01 -12.45 -37.89
N VAL A 210 15.77 -13.03 -36.73
CA VAL A 210 16.74 -13.92 -36.08
C VAL A 210 16.57 -15.30 -36.71
N SER A 211 17.49 -15.64 -37.62
CA SER A 211 17.66 -17.01 -38.11
C SER A 211 18.32 -17.83 -37.03
N PHE A 212 17.68 -18.93 -36.62
CA PHE A 212 18.33 -19.96 -35.83
C PHE A 212 19.11 -20.89 -36.76
N THR A 213 20.42 -20.96 -36.54
CA THR A 213 21.27 -22.11 -36.87
C THR A 213 22.01 -22.49 -35.62
#